data_AF-D1YKQ3-F1
#
_entry.id   AF-D1YKQ3-F1
#
_cell.length_a   1.000
_cell.length_b   1.000
_cell.length_c   1.000
_cell.angle_alpha   90.00
_cell.angle_beta   90.00
_cell.angle_gamma   90.00
#
_symmetry.space_group_name_H-M   'P 1'
#
loop_
_entity.id
_entity.type
_entity.pdbx_description
1 polymer ?
#
loop_
_entity_poly.entity_id
_entity_poly.type
_entity_poly.pdbx_seq_one_letter_code
_entity_poly.pdbx_strand_id
1 'polypeptide(L)'
;MELMISTFTLAIAAAISIIIAQAIDKVSVNYISMIIGIIIGLVPFLNQQVASFDSEIFMELIVAPLLFLKVKRLGFITLADVLKR
;
A
#
# COMPACT_ATOMS: atom_id res chain seq x y z
N MET A 1 -0.98 0.34 23.40
CA MET A 1 -1.85 -0.76 22.90
C MET A 1 -2.48 -0.43 21.57
N GLU A 2 -2.88 0.83 21.33
CA GLU A 2 -3.51 1.26 20.08
C GLU A 2 -2.67 0.99 18.83
N LEU A 3 -1.37 1.27 18.84
CA LEU A 3 -0.49 0.96 17.70
C LEU A 3 -0.43 -0.53 17.37
N MET A 4 -0.51 -1.40 18.39
CA MET A 4 -0.53 -2.85 18.19
C MET A 4 -1.83 -3.29 17.53
N ILE A 5 -2.96 -2.75 17.98
CA ILE A 5 -4.28 -3.01 17.39
C ILE A 5 -4.31 -2.51 15.94
N SER A 6 -3.85 -1.28 15.69
CA SER A 6 -3.80 -0.70 14.34
C SER A 6 -2.94 -1.51 13.39
N THR A 7 -1.73 -1.88 13.83
CA THR A 7 -0.81 -2.66 12.99
C THR A 7 -1.41 -4.04 12.68
N PHE A 8 -2.04 -4.67 13.67
CA PHE A 8 -2.70 -5.96 13.50
C PHE A 8 -3.92 -5.88 12.57
N THR A 9 -4.78 -4.88 12.74
CA THR A 9 -5.95 -4.63 11.88
C THR A 9 -5.53 -4.38 10.44
N LEU A 10 -4.52 -3.54 10.21
CA LEU A 10 -3.99 -3.28 8.87
C LEU A 10 -3.29 -4.51 8.26
N ALA A 11 -2.56 -5.30 9.06
CA ALA A 11 -1.93 -6.53 8.60
C ALA A 11 -2.96 -7.59 8.16
N ILE A 12 -4.04 -7.77 8.93
CA ILE A 12 -5.15 -8.65 8.56
C ILE A 12 -5.84 -8.13 7.29
N ALA A 13 -6.12 -6.83 7.20
CA ALA A 13 -6.71 -6.24 6.01
C ALA A 13 -5.85 -6.44 4.76
N ALA A 14 -4.53 -6.28 4.88
CA ALA A 14 -3.58 -6.54 3.80
C ALA A 14 -3.56 -8.03 3.40
N ALA A 15 -3.53 -8.94 4.38
CA ALA A 15 -3.57 -10.37 4.12
C ALA A 15 -4.87 -10.78 3.39
N ILE A 16 -6.02 -10.28 3.83
CA ILE A 16 -7.31 -10.49 3.17
C ILE A 16 -7.28 -9.93 1.75
N SER A 17 -6.73 -8.73 1.54
CA SER A 17 -6.58 -8.12 0.21
C SER A 17 -5.80 -9.03 -0.74
N ILE A 18 -4.69 -9.59 -0.27
CA ILE A 18 -3.81 -10.47 -1.03
C ILE A 18 -4.50 -11.82 -1.33
N ILE A 19 -5.24 -12.38 -0.39
CA ILE A 19 -5.99 -13.64 -0.59
C ILE A 19 -7.10 -13.42 -1.64
N ILE A 20 -7.88 -12.34 -1.52
CA ILE A 20 -8.93 -12.02 -2.48
C ILE A 20 -8.35 -11.75 -3.87
N ALA A 21 -7.23 -11.04 -3.95
CA ALA A 21 -6.56 -10.76 -5.22
C ALA A 21 -6.06 -12.02 -5.92
N GLN A 22 -5.54 -13.00 -5.16
CA GLN A 22 -5.12 -14.29 -5.71
C GLN A 22 -6.31 -15.13 -6.21
N ALA A 23 -7.52 -14.93 -5.67
CA ALA A 23 -8.72 -15.61 -6.16
C ALA A 23 -9.25 -15.00 -7.47
N ILE A 24 -8.78 -13.81 -7.87
CA ILE A 24 -9.28 -13.09 -9.04
C ILE A 24 -8.09 -12.74 -9.96
N ASP A 25 -7.79 -13.63 -10.91
CA ASP A 25 -6.64 -13.53 -11.84
C ASP A 25 -6.52 -12.20 -12.61
N LYS A 26 -7.62 -11.45 -12.75
CA LYS A 26 -7.68 -10.21 -13.55
C LYS A 26 -7.46 -8.93 -12.74
N VAL A 27 -7.47 -8.98 -11.41
CA VAL A 27 -7.47 -7.76 -10.59
C VAL A 27 -6.17 -7.63 -9.82
N SER A 28 -5.48 -6.50 -10.00
CA SER A 28 -4.26 -6.24 -9.24
C SER A 28 -4.54 -6.08 -7.75
N VAL A 29 -3.61 -6.57 -6.92
CA VAL A 29 -3.66 -6.43 -5.45
C VAL A 29 -3.87 -4.97 -5.04
N ASN A 30 -3.27 -4.01 -5.76
CA ASN A 30 -3.41 -2.59 -5.45
C ASN A 30 -4.87 -2.10 -5.50
N TYR A 31 -5.67 -2.56 -6.47
CA TYR A 31 -7.08 -2.15 -6.56
C TYR A 31 -7.90 -2.72 -5.40
N ILE A 32 -7.66 -3.98 -5.04
CA ILE A 32 -8.36 -4.63 -3.93
C ILE A 32 -7.95 -3.99 -2.60
N SER A 33 -6.65 -3.79 -2.36
CA SER A 33 -6.16 -3.12 -1.15
C SER A 33 -6.73 -1.72 -0.99
N MET A 34 -6.86 -0.97 -2.09
CA MET A 34 -7.49 0.36 -2.07
C MET A 34 -8.97 0.29 -1.67
N ILE A 35 -9.74 -0.65 -2.24
CA ILE A 35 -11.15 -0.85 -1.88
C ILE A 35 -11.29 -1.22 -0.39
N ILE A 36 -10.47 -2.15 0.10
CA ILE A 36 -10.48 -2.55 1.51
C ILE A 36 -10.11 -1.38 2.42
N GLY A 37 -9.12 -0.56 2.04
CA GLY A 37 -8.76 0.66 2.77
C GLY A 37 -9.91 1.67 2.84
N ILE A 38 -10.64 1.88 1.73
CA ILE A 38 -11.84 2.73 1.70
C ILE A 38 -12.92 2.18 2.65
N ILE A 39 -13.17 0.88 2.63
CA ILE A 39 -14.14 0.24 3.54
C ILE A 39 -13.76 0.47 5.01
N ILE A 40 -12.48 0.30 5.36
CA ILE A 40 -11.97 0.54 6.72
C ILE A 40 -12.18 2.00 7.15
N GLY A 41 -11.89 2.96 6.27
CA GLY A 41 -12.08 4.38 6.57
C GLY A 41 -13.54 4.81 6.67
N LEU A 42 -14.44 4.17 5.91
CA LEU A 42 -15.87 4.49 5.92
C LEU A 42 -16.63 3.89 7.10
N VAL A 43 -16.17 2.76 7.65
CA VAL A 43 -16.81 2.11 8.80
C VAL A 43 -16.23 2.67 10.10
N PRO A 44 -16.98 3.45 10.90
CA PRO A 44 -16.43 4.14 12.08
C PRO A 44 -15.79 3.19 13.11
N PHE A 45 -16.36 1.98 13.25
CA PHE A 45 -15.83 0.93 14.13
C PHE A 45 -14.45 0.42 13.68
N LEU A 46 -14.18 0.37 12.38
CA LEU A 46 -12.87 -0.04 11.84
C LEU A 46 -11.90 1.14 11.86
N ASN A 47 -12.38 2.35 11.53
CA ASN A 47 -11.56 3.56 11.53
C ASN A 47 -10.97 3.87 12.91
N GLN A 48 -11.73 3.66 13.99
CA GLN A 48 -11.25 3.86 15.38
C GLN A 48 -10.13 2.88 15.78
N GLN A 49 -10.01 1.74 15.09
CA GLN A 49 -8.94 0.76 15.37
C GLN A 49 -7.64 1.12 14.65
N VAL A 50 -7.68 2.04 13.69
CA VAL A 50 -6.52 2.46 12.91
C VAL A 50 -5.97 3.75 13.51
N ALA A 51 -4.66 3.76 13.75
CA ALA A 51 -3.96 4.94 14.23
C ALA A 51 -4.05 6.08 13.20
N SER A 52 -3.97 7.32 13.66
CA SER A 52 -3.95 8.47 12.76
C SER A 52 -2.79 8.36 11.76
N PHE A 53 -3.08 8.66 10.50
CA PHE A 53 -2.11 8.57 9.42
C PHE A 53 -1.06 9.69 9.53
N ASP A 54 0.21 9.31 9.63
CA ASP A 54 1.35 10.22 9.56
C ASP A 54 1.99 10.13 8.18
N SER A 55 1.86 11.20 7.39
CA SER A 55 2.36 11.24 6.02
C SER A 55 3.89 11.27 5.95
N GLU A 56 4.58 11.84 6.94
CA GLU A 56 6.03 11.94 6.97
C GLU A 56 6.63 10.54 7.15
N ILE A 57 6.17 9.82 8.17
CA ILE A 57 6.59 8.43 8.44
C ILE A 57 6.26 7.52 7.24
N PHE A 58 5.07 7.66 6.64
CA PHE A 58 4.68 6.88 5.47
C PHE A 58 5.59 7.16 4.26
N MET A 59 5.92 8.43 4.01
CA MET A 59 6.80 8.81 2.90
C MET A 59 8.22 8.30 3.09
N GLU A 60 8.79 8.43 4.28
CA GLU A 60 10.15 7.98 4.55
C GLU A 60 10.28 6.44 4.56
N LEU A 61 9.33 5.75 5.19
CA LEU A 61 9.45 4.31 5.44
C LEU A 61 8.95 3.46 4.26
N ILE A 62 7.92 3.92 3.54
CA ILE A 62 7.31 3.15 2.45
C ILE A 62 7.63 3.76 1.09
N VAL A 63 7.36 5.05 0.89
CA VAL A 63 7.49 5.68 -0.45
C VAL A 63 8.94 5.75 -0.90
N ALA A 64 9.86 6.21 -0.05
CA ALA A 64 11.27 6.37 -0.43
C ALA A 64 11.95 5.04 -0.83
N PRO A 65 11.84 3.93 -0.06
CA PRO A 65 12.36 2.63 -0.50
C PRO A 65 11.70 2.10 -1.77
N LEU A 66 10.37 2.25 -1.93
CA LEU A 66 9.68 1.80 -3.14
C LEU A 66 10.16 2.55 -4.39
N LEU A 67 10.36 3.86 -4.30
CA LEU A 67 10.90 4.67 -5.40
C LEU A 67 12.32 4.23 -5.76
N PHE A 68 13.18 4.00 -4.75
CA PHE A 68 14.54 3.51 -4.98
C PHE A 68 14.55 2.16 -5.74
N LEU A 69 13.69 1.22 -5.33
CA LEU A 69 13.55 -0.08 -6.00
C LEU A 69 13.01 0.07 -7.43
N LYS A 70 12.08 1.00 -7.66
CA LYS A 70 11.50 1.24 -8.98
C LYS A 70 12.51 1.84 -9.94
N VAL A 71 13.32 2.80 -9.49
CA VAL A 71 14.42 3.39 -10.27
C VAL A 71 15.44 2.32 -10.64
N LYS A 72 15.82 1.45 -9.69
CA LYS A 72 16.74 0.33 -9.96
C LYS A 72 16.20 -0.62 -11.04
N ARG A 73 14.89 -0.89 -11.04
CA ARG A 73 14.26 -1.76 -12.05
C ARG A 73 14.22 -1.12 -13.44
N LEU A 74 13.98 0.19 -13.55
CA LEU A 74 13.91 0.83 -14.86
C LEU A 74 15.28 0.86 -15.57
N GLY A 75 16.40 0.81 -14.85
CA GLY A 75 17.73 0.92 -15.44
C GLY A 75 17.97 2.33 -15.99
N PHE A 76 19.06 2.97 -15.58
CA PHE A 76 19.36 4.36 -15.97
C PHE A 76 19.40 4.58 -17.50
N ILE A 77 19.79 3.55 -18.26
CA ILE A 77 19.88 3.59 -19.72
C ILE A 77 18.48 3.70 -20.36
N THR A 78 17.51 2.91 -19.90
CA THR A 78 16.13 2.95 -20.39
C THR A 78 15.45 4.29 -20.07
N LEU A 79 15.82 4.94 -18.95
CA LEU A 79 15.31 6.26 -18.60
C LEU A 79 15.81 7.34 -19.57
N ALA A 80 17.09 7.27 -19.97
CA ALA A 80 17.68 8.19 -20.93
C ALA A 80 17.05 8.05 -22.33
N ASP A 81 16.66 6.82 -22.72
CA ASP A 81 15.99 6.54 -23.98
C ASP A 81 14.52 7.02 -24.00
N VAL A 82 13.84 6.99 -22.84
CA VAL A 82 12.48 7.55 -22.70
C VAL A 82 12.50 9.08 -22.67
N LEU A 83 13.47 9.71 -22.02
CA LEU A 83 13.62 11.17 -21.96
C LEU A 83 14.05 11.82 -23.29
N LYS A 84 14.59 11.03 -24.22
CA LYS A 84 14.96 11.47 -25.57
C LYS A 84 13.83 11.37 -26.60
N ARG A 85 12.68 10.78 -26.23
CA ARG A 85 11.47 10.76 -27.06
C ARG A 85 10.54 11.90 -26.68
#